data_AF-A0A357ILK6-F1
#
_entry.id   AF-A0A357ILK6-F1
#
_cell.length_a   1.000
_cell.length_b   1.000
_cell.length_c   1.000
_cell.angle_alpha   90.00
_cell.angle_beta   90.00
_cell.angle_gamma   90.00
#
_symmetry.space_group_name_H-M   'P 1'
#
loop_
_entity.id
_entity.type
_entity.pdbx_description
1 polymer ?
#
loop_
_entity_poly.entity_id
_entity_poly.type
_entity_poly.pdbx_seq_one_letter_code
_entity_poly.pdbx_strand_id
1 'polypeptide(L)'
;MQPHTTKVYLIDYCGQSFWYGFPLCLEGWKHMATSVDFKDYMEDQCRGLGDVRFKKMFGEYGLFYREKMVGVLADNKLYIKPTDEGKTLVKDVVMEKFYEQGNPYFLIEDTDDRDLLWKLIIKTYEVLPARVEKKRKMR
;
A
#
# COMPACT_ATOMS: atom_id res chain seq x y z
N MET A 1 -5.39 37.64 9.06
CA MET A 1 -6.53 36.70 9.18
C MET A 1 -6.69 36.04 7.82
N GLN A 2 -5.97 34.93 7.59
CA GLN A 2 -5.94 34.25 6.29
C GLN A 2 -6.92 33.05 6.36
N PRO A 3 -7.83 32.88 5.38
CA PRO A 3 -8.73 31.74 5.36
C PRO A 3 -7.98 30.49 4.90
N HIS A 4 -7.80 29.53 5.82
CA HIS A 4 -7.29 28.20 5.52
C HIS A 4 -8.34 27.44 4.71
N THR A 5 -8.13 27.35 3.39
CA THR A 5 -8.95 26.52 2.53
C THR A 5 -8.53 25.06 2.74
N THR A 6 -9.23 24.37 3.62
CA THR A 6 -9.15 22.91 3.73
C THR A 6 -9.75 22.32 2.46
N LYS A 7 -8.92 22.04 1.47
CA LYS A 7 -9.29 21.19 0.34
C LYS A 7 -9.50 19.78 0.88
N VAL A 8 -10.75 19.48 1.22
CA VAL A 8 -11.24 18.12 1.43
C VAL A 8 -11.18 17.44 0.07
N TYR A 9 -10.10 16.70 -0.18
CA TYR A 9 -10.02 15.80 -1.33
C TYR A 9 -10.98 14.65 -1.05
N LEU A 10 -12.23 14.80 -1.51
CA LEU A 10 -13.17 13.71 -1.68
C LEU A 10 -12.57 12.77 -2.74
N ILE A 11 -11.83 11.78 -2.29
CA ILE A 11 -11.45 10.62 -3.09
C ILE A 11 -12.63 9.66 -3.03
N ASP A 12 -13.53 9.79 -3.99
CA ASP A 12 -14.53 8.78 -4.33
C ASP A 12 -13.81 7.46 -4.66
N TYR A 13 -13.63 6.62 -3.64
CA TYR A 13 -13.14 5.25 -3.78
C TYR A 13 -14.25 4.37 -4.36
N CYS A 14 -14.65 4.67 -5.60
CA CYS A 14 -15.49 3.80 -6.41
C CYS A 14 -14.71 2.52 -6.70
N GLY A 15 -15.21 1.41 -6.18
CA GLY A 15 -14.51 0.14 -6.18
C GLY A 15 -14.07 -0.29 -7.57
N GLN A 16 -12.81 -0.68 -7.71
CA GLN A 16 -12.40 -1.55 -8.80
C GLN A 16 -11.15 -2.34 -8.46
N SER A 17 -11.39 -3.63 -8.33
CA SER A 17 -10.43 -4.72 -8.32
C SER A 17 -9.73 -4.78 -9.67
N PHE A 18 -8.60 -4.10 -9.86
CA PHE A 18 -7.79 -4.28 -11.08
C PHE A 18 -6.30 -4.22 -10.76
N TRP A 19 -5.77 -5.34 -10.26
CA TRP A 19 -4.32 -5.66 -10.24
C TRP A 19 -3.93 -6.60 -11.39
N TYR A 20 -4.82 -6.83 -12.35
CA TYR A 20 -4.59 -7.63 -13.55
C TYR A 20 -4.73 -6.76 -14.79
N GLY A 21 -3.69 -5.99 -15.09
CA GLY A 21 -3.66 -5.10 -16.23
C GLY A 21 -2.43 -4.22 -16.19
N PHE A 22 -1.26 -4.83 -16.01
CA PHE A 22 0.03 -4.16 -16.12
C PHE A 22 0.55 -4.41 -17.55
N PRO A 23 0.43 -3.46 -18.49
CA PRO A 23 1.01 -3.60 -19.81
C PRO A 23 2.52 -3.45 -19.64
N LEU A 24 3.19 -4.59 -19.71
CA LEU A 24 4.63 -4.72 -19.68
C LEU A 24 5.17 -4.23 -21.03
N CYS A 25 5.35 -2.93 -21.21
CA CYS A 25 6.19 -2.35 -22.28
C CYS A 25 6.29 -0.83 -22.09
N LEU A 26 7.36 -0.38 -21.43
CA LEU A 26 7.90 0.97 -21.61
C LEU A 26 9.39 0.88 -21.29
N GLU A 27 10.17 0.77 -22.37
CA GLU A 27 11.62 0.87 -22.38
C GLU A 27 12.03 2.23 -21.81
N GLY A 28 12.84 2.24 -20.74
CA GLY A 28 13.47 3.47 -20.25
C GLY A 28 13.54 3.65 -18.74
N TRP A 29 12.98 2.76 -17.91
CA TRP A 29 13.07 2.90 -16.46
C TRP A 29 14.14 1.99 -15.85
N LYS A 30 15.17 2.59 -15.24
CA LYS A 30 16.16 1.88 -14.42
C LYS A 30 15.53 1.58 -13.06
N HIS A 31 14.61 0.61 -12.99
CA HIS A 31 13.93 0.24 -11.75
C HIS A 31 14.84 -0.76 -11.04
N MET A 32 15.35 -0.40 -9.87
CA MET A 32 15.90 -1.41 -9.00
C MET A 32 14.71 -2.15 -8.40
N ALA A 33 14.51 -3.39 -8.83
CA ALA A 33 13.53 -4.27 -8.19
C ALA A 33 13.76 -4.24 -6.68
N THR A 34 12.67 -4.22 -5.90
CA THR A 34 12.80 -4.23 -4.45
C THR A 34 13.71 -5.38 -4.00
N SER A 35 14.73 -5.04 -3.23
CA SER A 35 15.72 -6.01 -2.75
C SER A 35 15.08 -6.96 -1.77
N VAL A 36 15.52 -8.22 -1.77
CA VAL A 36 15.05 -9.24 -0.82
C VAL A 36 15.31 -8.79 0.63
N ASP A 37 16.43 -8.10 0.86
CA ASP A 37 16.83 -7.52 2.14
C ASP A 37 15.78 -6.52 2.68
N PHE A 38 15.31 -5.60 1.83
CA PHE A 38 14.26 -4.66 2.22
C PHE A 38 12.93 -5.37 2.50
N LYS A 39 12.57 -6.39 1.72
CA LYS A 39 11.40 -7.24 2.02
C LYS A 39 11.55 -7.93 3.38
N ASP A 40 12.74 -8.43 3.72
CA ASP A 40 13.00 -9.11 4.99
C ASP A 40 12.94 -8.16 6.17
N TYR A 41 13.53 -6.97 6.03
CA TYR A 41 13.38 -5.86 6.97
C TYR A 41 11.91 -5.54 7.23
N MET A 42 11.12 -5.34 6.16
CA MET A 42 9.68 -5.05 6.29
C MET A 42 8.90 -6.20 6.93
N GLU A 43 9.31 -7.44 6.70
CA GLU A 43 8.72 -8.62 7.35
C GLU A 43 9.04 -8.65 8.85
N ASP A 44 10.26 -8.29 9.27
CA ASP A 44 10.60 -8.14 10.69
C ASP A 44 9.82 -7.00 11.35
N GLN A 45 9.75 -5.83 10.70
CA GLN A 45 8.97 -4.68 11.21
C GLN A 45 7.49 -5.06 11.40
N CYS A 46 6.94 -5.89 10.52
CA CYS A 46 5.54 -6.33 10.57
C CYS A 46 5.32 -7.59 11.42
N ARG A 47 6.37 -8.24 11.93
CA ARG A 47 6.26 -9.55 12.58
C ARG A 47 5.34 -9.55 13.80
N GLY A 48 5.33 -8.44 14.56
CA GLY A 48 4.46 -8.28 15.73
C GLY A 48 2.98 -8.07 15.38
N LEU A 49 2.67 -7.69 14.14
CA LEU A 49 1.30 -7.49 13.66
C LEU A 49 0.59 -8.81 13.32
N GLY A 50 1.34 -9.90 13.11
CA GLY A 50 0.79 -11.23 12.84
C GLY A 50 0.53 -11.49 11.36
N ASP A 51 -0.75 -11.50 10.93
CA ASP A 51 -1.27 -11.92 9.61
C ASP A 51 -0.79 -11.10 8.39
N VAL A 52 0.46 -10.67 8.37
CA VAL A 52 1.09 -9.94 7.27
C VAL A 52 1.75 -10.93 6.31
N ARG A 53 1.54 -10.72 5.00
CA ARG A 53 2.11 -11.55 3.94
C ARG A 53 2.65 -10.67 2.82
N PHE A 54 3.89 -10.89 2.43
CA PHE A 54 4.49 -10.26 1.25
C PHE A 54 4.46 -11.24 0.07
N LYS A 55 3.81 -10.85 -1.02
CA LYS A 55 3.72 -11.69 -2.23
C LYS A 55 4.42 -11.02 -3.40
N LYS A 56 5.40 -11.70 -3.98
CA LYS A 56 6.10 -11.21 -5.18
C LYS A 56 5.15 -11.17 -6.38
N MET A 57 5.04 -10.01 -7.03
CA MET A 57 4.22 -9.75 -8.21
C MET A 57 4.99 -8.81 -9.16
N PHE A 58 5.47 -9.35 -10.29
CA PHE A 58 6.18 -8.59 -11.34
C PHE A 58 7.47 -7.86 -10.91
N GLY A 59 8.28 -8.47 -10.03
CA GLY A 59 9.54 -7.88 -9.55
C GLY A 59 9.40 -7.12 -8.23
N GLU A 60 8.18 -6.69 -7.90
CA GLU A 60 7.84 -6.00 -6.65
C GLU A 60 7.11 -6.92 -5.66
N TYR A 61 6.85 -6.44 -4.43
CA TYR A 61 6.17 -7.22 -3.40
C TYR A 61 4.86 -6.57 -2.97
N GLY A 62 3.73 -7.23 -3.19
CA GLY A 62 2.47 -6.81 -2.61
C GLY A 62 2.43 -7.08 -1.10
N LEU A 63 2.03 -6.08 -0.31
CA LEU A 63 1.79 -6.18 1.13
C LEU A 63 0.31 -6.53 1.38
N PHE A 64 0.10 -7.71 1.95
CA PHE A 64 -1.20 -8.21 2.34
C PHE A 64 -1.28 -8.25 3.87
N TYR A 65 -2.38 -7.74 4.42
CA TYR A 65 -2.73 -7.95 5.81
C TYR A 65 -4.03 -8.75 5.87
N ARG A 66 -3.99 -9.88 6.56
CA ARG A 66 -4.99 -10.95 6.49
C ARG A 66 -5.21 -11.35 5.04
N GLU A 67 -6.40 -11.12 4.50
CA GLU A 67 -6.76 -11.48 3.13
C GLU A 67 -6.80 -10.31 2.15
N LYS A 68 -6.52 -9.08 2.62
CA LYS A 68 -6.63 -7.87 1.81
C LYS A 68 -5.25 -7.32 1.49
N MET A 69 -5.11 -6.81 0.26
CA MET A 69 -3.94 -6.05 -0.15
C MET A 69 -4.08 -4.61 0.36
N VAL A 70 -3.23 -4.26 1.33
CA VAL A 70 -3.18 -2.94 1.96
C VAL A 70 -2.13 -2.03 1.31
N GLY A 71 -1.09 -2.61 0.70
CA GLY A 71 -0.01 -1.86 0.07
C GLY A 71 0.89 -2.68 -0.85
N VAL A 72 2.01 -2.09 -1.25
CA VAL A 72 3.05 -2.69 -2.10
C VAL A 72 4.41 -2.11 -1.72
N LEU A 73 5.46 -2.92 -1.80
CA LEU A 73 6.85 -2.49 -1.76
C LEU A 73 7.32 -2.33 -3.20
N ALA A 74 7.76 -1.12 -3.56
CA ALA A 74 8.37 -0.85 -4.85
C ALA A 74 9.61 0.02 -4.69
N ASP A 75 10.67 -0.22 -5.45
CA ASP A 75 11.91 0.59 -5.40
C ASP A 75 12.49 0.77 -3.97
N ASN A 76 12.41 -0.27 -3.13
CA ASN A 76 12.77 -0.22 -1.69
C ASN A 76 12.01 0.83 -0.87
N LYS A 77 10.79 1.16 -1.28
CA LYS A 77 9.87 2.05 -0.56
C LYS A 77 8.56 1.33 -0.24
N LEU A 78 7.90 1.74 0.83
CA LEU A 78 6.57 1.25 1.18
C LEU A 78 5.48 2.18 0.65
N TYR A 79 4.58 1.62 -0.15
CA TYR A 79 3.39 2.31 -0.66
C TYR A 79 2.12 1.71 -0.06
N ILE A 80 1.36 2.50 0.68
CA ILE A 80 0.06 2.11 1.26
C ILE A 80 -1.07 2.73 0.46
N LYS A 81 -2.20 2.02 0.33
CA LYS A 81 -3.38 2.57 -0.34
C LYS A 81 -3.86 3.83 0.37
N PRO A 82 -4.15 4.92 -0.37
CA PRO A 82 -4.63 6.12 0.24
C PRO A 82 -6.05 5.87 0.79
N THR A 83 -6.19 6.03 2.09
CA THR A 83 -7.46 5.89 2.84
C THR A 83 -7.64 7.13 3.69
N ASP A 84 -8.88 7.56 3.93
CA ASP A 84 -9.16 8.77 4.70
C ASP A 84 -8.62 8.64 6.13
N GLU A 85 -8.87 7.51 6.81
CA GLU A 85 -8.28 7.24 8.12
C GLU A 85 -6.74 7.19 8.08
N GLY A 86 -6.15 6.59 7.05
CA GLY A 86 -4.69 6.55 6.92
C GLY A 86 -4.08 7.95 6.80
N LYS A 87 -4.79 8.87 6.14
CA LYS A 87 -4.37 10.27 6.01
C LYS A 87 -4.32 11.01 7.34
N THR A 88 -5.17 10.62 8.30
CA THR A 88 -5.17 11.23 9.64
C THR A 88 -4.01 10.76 10.51
N LEU A 89 -3.44 9.59 10.22
CA LEU A 89 -2.32 9.01 10.99
C LEU A 89 -0.96 9.47 10.49
N VAL A 90 -0.81 9.70 9.19
CA VAL A 90 0.44 10.15 8.58
C VAL A 90 0.48 11.69 8.64
N LYS A 91 1.45 12.24 9.38
CA LYS A 91 1.58 13.71 9.53
C LYS A 91 1.99 14.41 8.24
N ASP A 92 2.91 13.83 7.49
CA ASP A 92 3.39 14.34 6.21
C ASP A 92 3.03 13.33 5.11
N VAL A 93 1.84 13.50 4.53
CA VAL A 93 1.30 12.56 3.55
C VAL A 93 1.98 12.83 2.21
N VAL A 94 3.02 12.07 1.91
CA VAL A 94 3.64 12.09 0.59
C VAL A 94 2.84 11.17 -0.34
N MET A 95 2.17 11.76 -1.33
CA MET A 95 1.50 11.02 -2.39
C MET A 95 2.44 10.84 -3.57
N GLU A 96 2.92 9.62 -3.78
CA GLU A 96 3.82 9.30 -4.88
C GLU A 96 3.18 8.22 -5.77
N LYS A 97 3.37 8.36 -7.08
CA LYS A 97 2.97 7.32 -8.04
C LYS A 97 4.16 6.40 -8.26
N PHE A 98 3.94 5.09 -8.24
CA PHE A 98 5.02 4.14 -8.57
C PHE A 98 5.33 4.07 -10.08
N TYR A 99 4.43 4.58 -10.93
CA TYR A 99 4.60 4.74 -12.39
C TYR A 99 3.82 5.98 -12.85
N GLU A 100 4.22 6.61 -13.96
CA GLU A 100 3.64 7.89 -14.43
C GLU A 100 2.10 7.87 -14.55
N GLN A 101 1.55 6.73 -14.99
CA GLN A 101 0.12 6.52 -15.21
C GLN A 101 -0.60 5.84 -14.03
N GLY A 102 0.08 5.64 -12.90
CA GLY A 102 -0.47 4.97 -11.74
C GLY A 102 -1.34 5.85 -10.87
N ASN A 103 -2.22 5.20 -10.11
CA ASN A 103 -2.89 5.85 -9.00
C ASN A 103 -1.85 6.24 -7.94
N PRO A 104 -1.95 7.42 -7.32
CA PRO A 104 -1.06 7.82 -6.24
C PRO A 104 -1.27 6.90 -5.02
N TYR A 105 -0.18 6.54 -4.36
CA TYR A 105 -0.18 5.82 -3.09
C TYR A 105 0.44 6.70 -1.99
N PHE A 106 0.15 6.40 -0.73
CA PHE A 106 0.88 6.99 0.39
C PHE A 106 2.27 6.37 0.45
N LEU A 107 3.29 7.19 0.22
CA LEU A 107 4.67 6.83 0.47
C LEU A 107 4.93 6.95 1.97
N ILE A 108 5.35 5.85 2.57
CA ILE A 108 5.71 5.80 3.99
C ILE A 108 7.24 5.78 4.06
N GLU A 109 7.81 6.92 4.43
CA GLU A 109 9.27 7.06 4.62
C GLU A 109 9.69 6.55 6.02
N ASP A 110 8.86 6.83 7.03
CA ASP A 110 9.10 6.41 8.41
C ASP A 110 8.61 4.97 8.63
N THR A 111 9.43 4.00 8.21
CA THR A 111 9.16 2.56 8.38
C THR A 111 9.79 1.98 9.65
N ASP A 112 10.60 2.77 10.36
CA ASP A 112 11.23 2.42 11.64
C ASP A 112 10.24 2.49 12.82
N ASP A 113 9.24 3.39 12.78
CA ASP A 113 8.17 3.43 13.78
C ASP A 113 7.15 2.30 13.55
N ARG A 114 7.43 1.16 14.19
CA ARG A 114 6.55 -0.04 14.17
C ARG A 114 5.13 0.27 14.62
N ASP A 115 4.97 1.10 15.65
CA ASP A 115 3.66 1.45 16.21
C ASP A 115 2.82 2.21 15.19
N LEU A 116 3.41 3.19 14.50
CA LEU A 116 2.75 3.96 13.45
C LEU A 116 2.43 3.06 12.25
N LEU A 117 3.40 2.25 11.81
CA LEU A 117 3.23 1.31 10.70
C LEU A 117 2.07 0.34 10.94
N TRP A 118 1.99 -0.25 12.13
CA TRP A 118 0.94 -1.20 12.48
C TRP A 118 -0.43 -0.54 12.54
N LYS A 119 -0.53 0.64 13.17
CA LYS A 119 -1.77 1.42 13.22
C LYS A 119 -2.25 1.76 11.82
N LEU A 120 -1.35 2.16 10.93
CA LEU A 120 -1.66 2.47 9.54
C LEU A 120 -2.20 1.25 8.81
N ILE A 121 -1.52 0.09 8.89
CA ILE A 121 -1.96 -1.15 8.24
C ILE A 121 -3.33 -1.59 8.75
N ILE A 122 -3.56 -1.57 10.07
CA ILE A 122 -4.84 -1.93 10.69
C ILE A 122 -5.93 -0.99 10.19
N LYS A 123 -5.71 0.33 10.27
CA LYS A 123 -6.71 1.32 9.84
C LYS A 123 -7.04 1.17 8.37
N THR A 124 -6.04 1.07 7.49
CA THR A 124 -6.27 0.82 6.07
C THR A 124 -7.08 -0.47 5.84
N TYR A 125 -6.83 -1.54 6.62
CA TYR A 125 -7.59 -2.77 6.51
C TYR A 125 -9.06 -2.67 6.94
N GLU A 126 -9.35 -1.89 7.99
CA GLU A 126 -10.71 -1.64 8.51
C GLU A 126 -11.59 -0.95 7.46
N VAL A 127 -10.99 -0.02 6.70
CA VAL A 127 -11.67 0.79 5.68
C VAL A 127 -11.91 0.03 4.40
N LEU A 128 -10.94 -0.81 4.02
CA LEU A 128 -11.04 -1.57 2.79
C LEU A 128 -12.26 -2.50 2.88
N PRO A 129 -13.09 -2.60 1.83
CA PRO A 129 -14.25 -3.47 1.84
C PRO A 129 -13.82 -4.91 2.18
N ALA A 130 -14.63 -5.61 2.97
CA ALA A 130 -14.41 -7.01 3.28
C ALA A 130 -14.24 -7.79 1.96
N ARG A 131 -13.15 -8.55 1.85
CA ARG A 131 -12.98 -9.43 0.69
C ARG A 131 -14.11 -10.44 0.75
N VAL A 132 -14.96 -10.48 -0.27
CA VAL A 132 -16.00 -11.51 -0.37
C VAL A 132 -15.28 -12.86 -0.40
N GLU A 133 -15.45 -13.67 0.65
CA GLU A 133 -14.90 -15.02 0.68
C GLU A 133 -15.46 -15.79 -0.52
N LYS A 134 -14.59 -16.10 -1.49
CA LYS A 134 -14.93 -17.09 -2.50
C LYS A 134 -14.97 -18.43 -1.76
N LYS A 135 -16.17 -18.95 -1.51
CA LYS A 135 -16.38 -20.33 -1.03
C LYS A 135 -15.47 -21.24 -1.84
N ARG A 136 -14.47 -21.85 -1.18
CA ARG A 136 -13.62 -22.88 -1.79
C ARG A 136 -14.56 -23.99 -2.24
N LYS A 137 -14.69 -24.18 -3.55
CA LYS A 137 -15.37 -25.36 -4.10
C LYS A 137 -14.47 -26.54 -3.77
N MET A 138 -14.82 -27.28 -2.72
CA MET A 138 -14.20 -28.57 -2.39
C MET A 138 -14.48 -29.50 -3.59
N ARG A 139 -13.40 -30.02 -4.20
CA ARG A 139 -13.47 -31.05 -5.24
C ARG A 139 -13.49 -32.42 -4.60
#